data_AF-A0AA88NJZ6-F1
#
_entry.id   AF-A0AA88NJZ6-F1
#
_cell.length_a   1.000
_cell.length_b   1.000
_cell.length_c   1.000
_cell.angle_alpha   90.00
_cell.angle_beta   90.00
_cell.angle_gamma   90.00
#
_symmetry.space_group_name_H-M   'P 1'
#
loop_
_entity.id
_entity.type
_entity.pdbx_description
1 polymer ?
#
loop_
_entity_poly.entity_id
_entity_poly.type
_entity_poly.pdbx_seq_one_letter_code
_entity_poly.pdbx_strand_id
1 'polypeptide(L)'
;MEFSDHVYTNTTYDKINPFEFTYKMSSKEIEDFVKLRVSNNDLFSGKRNTSMWAWRAILKHMGLQHKMTYNQASKKWENLKKRYKELKNPPWYESVP
;
A
#
# COMPACT_ATOMS: atom_id res chain seq x y z
N MET A 1 31.94 -2.66 -3.58
CA MET A 1 31.57 -1.23 -3.57
C MET A 1 30.19 -1.16 -2.96
N GLU A 2 30.12 -0.67 -1.73
CA GLU A 2 28.94 -0.66 -0.87
C GLU A 2 27.81 0.14 -1.54
N PHE A 3 26.65 -0.50 -1.72
CA PHE A 3 25.44 0.20 -2.15
C PHE A 3 24.96 1.02 -0.96
N SER A 4 25.27 2.32 -0.99
CA SER A 4 24.96 3.31 0.03
C SER A 4 23.52 3.21 0.55
N ASP A 5 23.37 2.64 1.74
CA ASP A 5 22.12 2.55 2.52
C ASP A 5 21.59 3.92 3.00
N HIS A 6 22.26 5.02 2.65
CA HIS A 6 21.94 6.38 3.11
C HIS A 6 21.02 7.19 2.19
N VAL A 7 20.52 6.62 1.09
CA VAL A 7 19.60 7.31 0.15
C VAL A 7 18.12 7.20 0.58
N TYR A 8 17.80 6.37 1.58
CA TYR A 8 16.43 6.14 2.03
C TYR A 8 15.88 7.23 2.98
N THR A 9 16.75 8.08 3.52
CA THR A 9 16.39 9.18 4.44
C THR A 9 16.25 10.54 3.76
N ASN A 10 16.65 10.69 2.49
CA ASN A 10 16.65 12.00 1.84
C ASN A 10 15.32 12.30 1.13
N THR A 11 14.76 13.45 1.51
CA THR A 11 13.45 14.06 1.25
C THR A 11 13.16 14.40 -0.21
N THR A 12 13.74 13.67 -1.18
CA THR A 12 13.66 13.96 -2.62
C THR A 12 12.78 12.99 -3.41
N TYR A 13 12.39 11.85 -2.84
CA TYR A 13 11.55 10.83 -3.53
C TYR A 13 10.04 11.11 -3.50
N ASP A 14 9.57 12.12 -2.77
CA ASP A 14 8.16 12.50 -2.77
C ASP A 14 7.74 13.32 -4.01
N LYS A 15 8.66 13.56 -4.96
CA LYS A 15 8.38 14.24 -6.25
C LYS A 15 7.99 13.28 -7.38
N ILE A 16 7.22 12.23 -7.09
CA ILE A 16 6.68 11.36 -8.15
C ILE A 16 5.38 11.99 -8.65
N ASN A 17 5.35 12.32 -9.95
CA ASN A 17 4.20 12.85 -10.68
C ASN A 17 2.95 12.00 -10.37
N PRO A 18 1.88 12.56 -9.77
CA PRO A 18 0.70 11.80 -9.33
C PRO A 18 -0.07 11.13 -10.48
N PHE A 19 0.19 11.51 -11.74
CA PHE A 19 -0.52 11.00 -12.91
C PHE A 19 0.12 9.81 -13.62
N GLU A 20 1.42 9.52 -13.43
CA GLU A 20 2.11 8.68 -14.43
C GLU A 20 2.38 7.22 -14.07
N PHE A 21 2.42 6.81 -12.81
CA PHE A 21 2.75 5.41 -12.50
C PHE A 21 1.94 4.85 -11.33
N THR A 22 0.72 4.39 -11.62
CA THR A 22 0.06 3.42 -10.73
C THR A 22 0.56 2.02 -11.11
N TYR A 23 1.57 1.53 -10.40
CA TYR A 23 2.03 0.15 -10.54
C TYR A 23 0.84 -0.83 -10.40
N LYS A 24 0.64 -1.67 -11.41
CA LYS A 24 -0.40 -2.70 -11.40
C LYS A 24 0.16 -3.96 -10.73
N MET A 25 -0.13 -4.13 -9.45
CA MET A 25 0.18 -5.37 -8.73
C MET A 25 -0.59 -6.56 -9.32
N SER A 26 0.12 -7.68 -9.49
CA SER A 26 -0.43 -9.00 -9.78
C SER A 26 -1.28 -9.52 -8.61
N SER A 27 -2.10 -10.54 -8.86
CA SER A 27 -2.93 -11.16 -7.81
C SER A 27 -2.09 -11.68 -6.65
N LYS A 28 -0.95 -12.33 -6.95
CA LYS A 28 -0.01 -12.82 -5.93
C LYS A 28 0.57 -11.69 -5.08
N GLU A 29 1.01 -10.60 -5.71
CA GLU A 29 1.50 -9.42 -4.98
C GLU A 29 0.39 -8.81 -4.12
N ILE A 30 -0.86 -8.78 -4.59
CA ILE A 30 -1.99 -8.29 -3.79
C ILE A 30 -2.23 -9.18 -2.57
N GLU A 31 -2.19 -10.50 -2.73
CA GLU A 31 -2.33 -11.43 -1.60
C GLU A 31 -1.23 -11.24 -0.56
N ASP A 32 0.03 -11.18 -1.00
CA ASP A 32 1.17 -10.99 -0.10
C ASP A 32 1.11 -9.62 0.58
N PHE A 33 0.71 -8.57 -0.16
CA PHE A 33 0.49 -7.23 0.38
C PHE A 33 -0.57 -7.21 1.49
N VAL A 34 -1.70 -7.88 1.27
CA VAL A 34 -2.77 -7.97 2.26
C VAL A 34 -2.32 -8.76 3.49
N LYS A 35 -1.67 -9.92 3.29
CA LYS A 35 -1.12 -10.74 4.38
C LYS A 35 -0.16 -9.93 5.23
N LEU A 36 0.85 -9.30 4.61
CA LEU A 36 1.84 -8.48 5.32
C LEU A 36 1.20 -7.32 6.07
N ARG A 37 0.23 -6.62 5.47
CA ARG A 37 -0.48 -5.54 6.16
C ARG A 37 -1.20 -6.05 7.39
N VAL A 38 -1.96 -7.15 7.27
CA VAL A 38 -2.76 -7.71 8.37
C VAL A 38 -1.85 -8.25 9.47
N SER A 39 -0.77 -8.94 9.12
CA SER A 39 0.23 -9.43 10.08
C SER A 39 0.95 -8.30 10.82
N ASN A 40 1.11 -7.13 10.19
CA ASN A 40 1.76 -5.95 10.78
C ASN A 40 0.76 -4.90 11.29
N ASN A 41 -0.47 -5.30 11.62
CA ASN A 41 -1.55 -4.37 11.99
C ASN A 41 -1.17 -3.43 13.14
N ASP A 42 -0.34 -3.88 14.09
CA ASP A 42 0.12 -3.10 15.24
C ASP A 42 0.97 -1.88 14.84
N LEU A 43 1.70 -1.96 13.73
CA LEU A 43 2.50 -0.85 13.19
C LEU A 43 1.62 0.25 12.58
N PHE A 44 0.37 -0.08 12.25
CA PHE A 44 -0.64 0.83 11.70
C PHE A 44 -1.55 1.44 12.77
N SER A 45 -1.15 1.40 14.05
CA SER A 45 -1.88 1.94 15.21
C SER A 45 -2.09 3.46 15.26
N GLY A 46 -1.74 4.20 14.20
CA GLY A 46 -2.00 5.65 14.10
C GLY A 46 -1.00 6.54 14.85
N LYS A 47 0.05 5.95 15.45
CA LYS A 47 1.17 6.73 16.02
C LYS A 47 1.89 7.52 14.93
N ARG A 48 2.35 8.73 15.25
CA ARG A 48 2.94 9.66 14.27
C ARG A 48 4.09 8.97 13.53
N ASN A 49 4.05 9.02 12.19
CA ASN A 49 5.02 8.45 11.26
C ASN A 49 5.18 6.92 11.24
N THR A 50 4.55 6.14 12.14
CA THR A 50 4.74 4.67 12.15
C THR A 50 4.12 4.00 10.93
N SER A 51 2.97 4.49 10.46
CA SER A 51 2.31 3.98 9.26
C SER A 51 3.15 4.18 8.00
N MET A 52 3.86 5.30 7.89
CA MET A 52 4.77 5.56 6.76
C MET A 52 5.89 4.51 6.72
N TRP A 53 6.56 4.27 7.84
CA TRP A 53 7.63 3.28 7.93
C TRP A 53 7.12 1.86 7.70
N ALA A 54 5.95 1.52 8.23
CA ALA A 54 5.31 0.22 8.03
C ALA A 54 5.04 -0.05 6.54
N TRP A 55 4.48 0.92 5.82
CA TRP A 55 4.26 0.79 4.39
C TRP A 55 5.56 0.61 3.62
N ARG A 56 6.58 1.41 3.92
CA ARG A 56 7.88 1.27 3.25
C ARG A 56 8.54 -0.10 3.55
N ALA A 57 8.39 -0.62 4.77
CA ALA A 57 8.89 -1.94 5.15
C ALA A 57 8.21 -3.06 4.36
N ILE A 58 6.88 -3.02 4.21
CA ILE A 58 6.12 -3.97 3.38
C ILE A 58 6.60 -3.91 1.92
N LEU A 59 6.74 -2.70 1.37
CA LEU A 59 7.20 -2.54 -0.01
C LEU A 59 8.62 -3.05 -0.22
N LYS A 60 9.52 -2.81 0.74
CA LYS A 60 10.89 -3.34 0.70
C LYS A 60 10.90 -4.87 0.76
N HIS A 61 10.07 -5.47 1.62
CA HIS A 61 9.95 -6.92 1.73
C HIS A 61 9.47 -7.57 0.42
N MET A 62 8.55 -6.90 -0.29
CA MET A 62 8.02 -7.38 -1.58
C MET A 62 8.89 -7.01 -2.80
N GLY A 63 9.97 -6.24 -2.63
CA GLY A 63 10.75 -5.72 -3.75
C GLY A 63 10.05 -4.63 -4.57
N LEU A 64 9.03 -3.98 -4.01
CA LEU A 64 8.19 -2.96 -4.67
C LEU A 64 8.55 -1.52 -4.29
N GLN A 65 9.58 -1.32 -3.46
CA GLN A 65 9.99 0.00 -2.97
C GLN A 65 10.36 1.01 -4.06
N HIS A 66 10.78 0.53 -5.25
CA HIS A 66 11.12 1.39 -6.40
C HIS A 66 9.96 1.56 -7.39
N LYS A 67 8.88 0.79 -7.22
CA LYS A 67 7.72 0.80 -8.13
C LYS A 67 6.52 1.53 -7.54
N MET A 68 6.44 1.59 -6.21
CA MET A 68 5.30 2.17 -5.50
C MET A 68 5.77 2.93 -4.26
N THR A 69 5.18 4.09 -3.99
CA THR A 69 5.44 4.86 -2.77
C THR A 69 4.55 4.39 -1.60
N TYR A 70 4.91 4.79 -0.38
CA TYR A 70 4.07 4.52 0.80
C TYR A 70 2.66 5.15 0.67
N ASN A 71 2.55 6.32 0.03
CA ASN A 71 1.26 6.98 -0.24
C ASN A 71 0.39 6.14 -1.18
N GLN A 72 0.99 5.61 -2.26
CA GLN A 72 0.29 4.74 -3.20
C GLN A 72 -0.10 3.40 -2.56
N ALA A 73 0.76 2.81 -1.73
CA ALA A 73 0.46 1.61 -0.95
C ALA A 73 -0.74 1.83 -0.01
N SER A 74 -0.72 2.93 0.75
CA SER A 74 -1.82 3.33 1.61
C SER A 74 -3.13 3.49 0.82
N LYS A 75 -3.09 4.20 -0.31
CA LYS A 75 -4.26 4.39 -1.17
C LYS A 75 -4.78 3.07 -1.74
N LYS A 76 -3.89 2.17 -2.16
CA LYS A 76 -4.24 0.84 -2.64
C LYS A 76 -4.95 0.03 -1.57
N TRP A 77 -4.45 0.06 -0.33
CA TRP A 77 -5.10 -0.58 0.81
C TRP A 77 -6.52 -0.06 1.05
N GLU A 78 -6.72 1.26 1.02
CA GLU A 78 -8.06 1.86 1.14
C GLU A 78 -9.00 1.40 0.00
N ASN A 79 -8.50 1.35 -1.24
CA ASN A 79 -9.26 0.86 -2.39
C ASN A 79 -9.63 -0.63 -2.25
N LEU A 80 -8.73 -1.47 -1.75
CA LEU A 80 -8.99 -2.90 -1.49
C LEU A 80 -10.08 -3.08 -0.43
N LYS A 81 -10.02 -2.31 0.68
CA LYS A 81 -11.08 -2.33 1.69
C LYS A 81 -12.42 -1.90 1.12
N LYS A 82 -12.47 -0.86 0.29
CA LYS A 82 -13.70 -0.38 -0.35
C LYS A 82 -14.31 -1.46 -1.25
N ARG A 83 -13.51 -2.02 -2.16
CA ARG A 83 -13.92 -3.13 -3.05
C ARG A 83 -14.41 -4.35 -2.25
N TYR A 84 -13.72 -4.70 -1.18
CA TYR A 84 -14.13 -5.81 -0.31
C TYR A 84 -15.49 -5.55 0.35
N LYS A 85 -15.74 -4.33 0.83
CA LYS A 85 -17.04 -3.94 1.40
C LYS A 85 -18.16 -3.97 0.35
N GLU A 86 -17.90 -3.47 -0.85
CA GLU A 86 -18.86 -3.51 -1.98
C GLU A 86 -19.23 -4.95 -2.35
N LEU A 87 -18.26 -5.86 -2.42
CA LEU A 87 -18.51 -7.26 -2.71
C LEU A 87 -19.23 -8.00 -1.57
N LYS A 88 -18.90 -7.67 -0.31
CA LYS A 88 -19.51 -8.31 0.87
C LYS A 88 -20.93 -7.80 1.14
N ASN A 89 -21.22 -6.55 0.80
CA ASN A 89 -22.51 -5.93 0.97
C ASN A 89 -23.00 -5.45 -0.40
N PRO A 90 -23.50 -6.37 -1.26
CA PRO A 90 -24.13 -5.95 -2.50
C PRO A 90 -25.21 -4.92 -2.15
N PRO A 91 -25.30 -3.79 -2.87
CA PRO A 91 -26.36 -2.82 -2.63
C PRO A 91 -27.69 -3.55 -2.81
N TRP A 92 -28.42 -3.76 -1.72
CA TRP A 92 -29.73 -4.41 -1.67
C TRP A 92 -30.84 -3.60 -2.36
N TYR A 93 -30.52 -2.77 -3.36
CA TYR A 93 -31.44 -1.82 -4.00
C TYR A 93 -31.84 -2.18 -5.43
N GLU A 94 -31.46 -3.35 -5.95
CA GLU A 94 -32.00 -3.89 -7.21
C GLU A 94 -32.98 -5.06 -6.99
N SER A 95 -33.56 -5.17 -5.80
CA SER A 95 -34.59 -6.18 -5.51
C SER A 95 -35.80 -5.55 -4.82
N VAL A 96 -36.52 -4.72 -5.56
CA VAL A 96 -37.96 -4.50 -5.36
C VAL A 96 -38.58 -4.27 -6.74
N PRO A 97 -39.83 -4.74 -6.95
CA PRO A 97 -40.25 -5.83 -7.83
C PRO A 97 -40.46 -5.43 -9.30
#